data_AF-A0A7C8R284-F1
#
_entry.id   AF-A0A7C8R284-F1
#
_cell.length_a   1.000
_cell.length_b   1.000
_cell.length_c   1.000
_cell.angle_alpha   90.00
_cell.angle_beta   90.00
_cell.angle_gamma   90.00
#
_symmetry.space_group_name_H-M   'P 1'
#
loop_
_entity.id
_entity.type
_entity.pdbx_description
1 polymer ?
#
loop_
_entity_poly.entity_id
_entity_poly.type
_entity_poly.pdbx_seq_one_letter_code
_entity_poly.pdbx_strand_id
1 'polypeptide(L)'
;MTSIDDFKGHIFELYSIPGLTLTDIIAKIEREHNVTATRAVYKNRLKKWGFKRNTSRSEVLTTLREQEDEPKIQTFRDPARSLRIEKYRKKNKIQRHEYSSKSSTQQSAPSSMAIVPRQISPPQVFETSERLGYEVSNYIKGSFEGKRWKVKDNQNIINSSPNQDTEVQILTTFLTDIETGCSNFAVGNGYSGGLYWRKAFENIEYLVRGDYHDHILNIVITINDLREKGYPGAAELLKSYASQLGRHKQPPEGRIRALIYRELGNVSLDQMPQLEEIVLACFMELFERYLGDYCYNSFVVQMNMARRRLRLGDWVNLTDVLLALSVLDHKFGVSDRRPLDVIRVRVETLFKRKKYLEVIQHSRSLVERAELIEIQDDPWQRHYFSIKGCYYMGISLFSLEKYEEAHIILSKCFDLIESFYTVQNNFALFDSEKVEIVERLYQPSHAQLGFGDAGRWEAEKEKSQEVISSVDNTVELLEELQIERPENDLVF
;
A
#
# COMPACT_ATOMS: atom_id res chain seq x y z
N MET A 1 25.40 14.93 -4.38
CA MET A 1 26.20 13.92 -3.65
C MET A 1 25.23 12.97 -2.99
N THR A 2 25.33 11.68 -3.29
CA THR A 2 24.52 10.62 -2.66
C THR A 2 24.90 10.48 -1.19
N SER A 3 23.92 10.48 -0.29
CA SER A 3 24.12 10.35 1.15
C SER A 3 24.00 8.90 1.58
N ILE A 4 24.66 8.53 2.67
CA ILE A 4 24.49 7.22 3.33
C ILE A 4 23.04 6.95 3.75
N ASP A 5 22.27 8.02 4.03
CA ASP A 5 20.87 7.91 4.43
C ASP A 5 19.98 7.38 3.27
N ASP A 6 20.41 7.58 2.02
CA ASP A 6 19.69 7.16 0.81
C ASP A 6 19.64 5.63 0.67
N PHE A 7 20.61 4.94 1.31
CA PHE A 7 20.79 3.49 1.25
C PHE A 7 20.44 2.78 2.56
N LYS A 8 19.65 3.43 3.43
CA LYS A 8 19.29 2.90 4.76
C LYS A 8 18.74 1.47 4.70
N GLY A 9 17.82 1.20 3.76
CA GLY A 9 17.25 -0.14 3.54
C GLY A 9 18.31 -1.18 3.18
N HIS A 10 19.13 -0.91 2.17
CA HIS A 10 20.20 -1.83 1.76
C HIS A 10 21.22 -2.05 2.90
N ILE A 11 21.60 -0.99 3.64
CA ILE A 11 22.49 -1.11 4.79
C ILE A 11 21.87 -1.99 5.88
N PHE A 12 20.57 -1.86 6.15
CA PHE A 12 19.86 -2.72 7.11
C PHE A 12 19.98 -4.20 6.74
N GLU A 13 19.77 -4.54 5.47
CA GLU A 13 19.87 -5.91 4.98
C GLU A 13 21.26 -6.49 5.18
N LEU A 14 22.29 -5.76 4.73
CA LEU A 14 23.68 -6.17 4.85
C LEU A 14 24.08 -6.32 6.33
N TYR A 15 23.66 -5.38 7.17
CA TYR A 15 23.91 -5.41 8.61
C TYR A 15 23.26 -6.63 9.30
N SER A 16 22.17 -7.13 8.73
CA SER A 16 21.44 -8.29 9.21
C SER A 16 22.03 -9.63 8.74
N ILE A 17 23.00 -9.66 7.80
CA ILE A 17 23.69 -10.89 7.37
C ILE A 17 24.66 -11.36 8.47
N PRO A 18 24.54 -12.58 9.03
CA PRO A 18 25.52 -13.10 9.96
C PRO A 18 26.92 -13.20 9.32
N GLY A 19 27.96 -12.83 10.06
CA GLY A 19 29.36 -12.93 9.60
C GLY A 19 29.89 -11.72 8.84
N LEU A 20 29.04 -10.90 8.21
CA LEU A 20 29.48 -9.74 7.43
C LEU A 20 29.98 -8.59 8.33
N THR A 21 31.26 -8.21 8.32
CA THR A 21 31.73 -7.16 9.23
C THR A 21 31.26 -5.77 8.80
N LEU A 22 31.32 -4.78 9.69
CA LEU A 22 30.99 -3.40 9.30
C LEU A 22 31.93 -2.89 8.20
N THR A 23 33.18 -3.34 8.18
CA THR A 23 34.13 -3.01 7.11
C THR A 23 33.68 -3.56 5.77
N ASP A 24 33.18 -4.80 5.74
CA ASP A 24 32.68 -5.43 4.50
C ASP A 24 31.43 -4.71 3.98
N ILE A 25 30.55 -4.27 4.88
CA ILE A 25 29.35 -3.49 4.53
C ILE A 25 29.76 -2.16 3.90
N ILE A 26 30.71 -1.44 4.50
CA ILE A 26 31.22 -0.17 3.97
C ILE A 26 31.81 -0.40 2.58
N ALA A 27 32.69 -1.38 2.43
CA ALA A 27 33.32 -1.69 1.15
C ALA A 27 32.31 -2.09 0.08
N LYS A 28 31.21 -2.77 0.45
CA LYS A 28 30.15 -3.13 -0.48
C LYS A 28 29.35 -1.89 -0.93
N ILE A 29 28.96 -1.03 0.01
CA ILE A 29 28.23 0.20 -0.32
C ILE A 29 29.09 1.17 -1.13
N GLU A 30 30.37 1.32 -0.78
CA GLU A 30 31.34 2.12 -1.54
C GLU A 30 31.49 1.61 -2.97
N ARG A 31 31.61 0.30 -3.15
CA ARG A 31 31.77 -0.32 -4.48
C ARG A 31 30.52 -0.20 -5.34
N GLU A 32 29.34 -0.42 -4.76
CA GLU A 32 28.09 -0.49 -5.51
C GLU A 32 27.46 0.89 -5.76
N HIS A 33 27.62 1.83 -4.82
CA HIS A 33 26.91 3.12 -4.84
C HIS A 33 27.83 4.34 -4.87
N ASN A 34 29.15 4.11 -4.90
CA ASN A 34 30.17 5.17 -4.88
C ASN A 34 30.04 6.14 -3.67
N VAL A 35 29.51 5.64 -2.54
CA VAL A 35 29.29 6.42 -1.32
C VAL A 35 30.40 6.14 -0.32
N THR A 36 31.36 7.07 -0.22
CA THR A 36 32.47 7.01 0.73
C THR A 36 32.07 7.63 2.06
N ALA A 37 32.12 6.84 3.14
CA ALA A 37 31.86 7.35 4.49
C ALA A 37 32.66 6.57 5.54
N THR A 38 33.14 7.29 6.55
CA THR A 38 34.00 6.66 7.57
C THR A 38 33.21 5.67 8.42
N ARG A 39 33.93 4.69 9.00
CA ARG A 39 33.36 3.71 9.93
C ARG A 39 32.62 4.37 11.11
N ALA A 40 33.07 5.55 11.56
CA ALA A 40 32.42 6.31 12.62
C ALA A 40 31.04 6.82 12.18
N VAL A 41 30.92 7.33 10.95
CA VAL A 41 29.64 7.76 10.37
C VAL A 41 28.66 6.59 10.32
N TYR A 42 29.07 5.43 9.79
CA TYR A 42 28.22 4.24 9.77
C TYR A 42 27.76 3.81 11.17
N LYS A 43 28.67 3.75 12.16
CA LYS A 43 28.30 3.40 13.55
C LYS A 43 27.27 4.38 14.12
N ASN A 44 27.47 5.68 13.91
CA ASN A 44 26.55 6.71 14.37
C ASN A 44 25.18 6.59 13.69
N ARG A 45 25.15 6.29 12.39
CA ARG A 45 23.92 6.09 11.62
C ARG A 45 23.16 4.84 12.05
N LEU A 46 23.84 3.70 12.18
CA LEU A 46 23.23 2.47 12.70
C LEU A 46 22.63 2.66 14.10
N LYS A 47 23.32 3.40 14.98
CA LYS A 47 22.80 3.77 16.30
C LYS A 47 21.58 4.69 16.18
N LYS A 48 21.63 5.73 15.34
CA LYS A 48 20.53 6.67 15.10
C LYS A 48 19.28 5.97 14.54
N TRP A 49 19.46 5.03 13.62
CA TRP A 49 18.37 4.24 13.03
C TRP A 49 17.85 3.14 13.97
N GLY A 50 18.51 2.92 15.12
CA GLY A 50 18.13 1.88 16.06
C GLY A 50 18.38 0.46 15.55
N PHE A 51 19.30 0.27 14.59
CA PHE A 51 19.65 -1.04 14.07
C PHE A 51 20.54 -1.77 15.08
N LYS A 52 20.08 -2.94 15.53
CA LYS A 52 20.80 -3.77 16.50
C LYS A 52 21.11 -5.13 15.89
N ARG A 53 22.39 -5.49 15.86
CA ARG A 53 22.82 -6.82 15.37
C ARG A 53 22.69 -7.91 16.41
N ASN A 54 22.95 -7.53 17.67
CA ASN A 54 22.89 -8.43 18.80
C ASN A 54 21.73 -8.01 19.69
N THR A 55 20.92 -8.99 20.09
CA THR A 55 19.92 -8.81 21.14
C THR A 55 20.66 -8.50 22.45
N SER A 56 20.29 -7.40 23.10
CA SER A 56 20.90 -7.03 24.37
C SER A 56 20.55 -8.05 25.46
N ARG A 57 21.40 -8.19 26.50
CA ARG A 57 21.08 -9.05 27.65
C ARG A 57 19.72 -8.67 28.26
N SER A 58 19.44 -7.36 28.35
CA SER A 58 18.15 -6.87 28.84
C SER A 58 16.98 -7.34 27.98
N GLU A 59 17.05 -7.19 26.65
CA GLU A 59 15.99 -7.67 25.74
C GLU A 59 15.82 -9.19 25.83
N VAL A 60 16.90 -9.94 25.96
CA VAL A 60 16.84 -11.40 26.15
C VAL A 60 16.13 -11.73 27.45
N LEU A 61 16.48 -11.08 28.57
CA LEU A 61 15.84 -11.30 29.86
C LEU A 61 14.36 -10.88 29.85
N THR A 62 14.01 -9.75 29.24
CA THR A 62 12.61 -9.32 29.08
C THR A 62 11.82 -10.31 28.23
N THR A 63 12.39 -10.76 27.10
CA THR A 63 11.69 -11.70 26.22
C THR A 63 11.53 -13.08 26.89
N LEU A 64 12.50 -13.50 27.71
CA LEU A 64 12.43 -14.73 28.52
C LEU A 64 11.42 -14.61 29.68
N ARG A 65 11.28 -13.42 30.31
CA ARG A 65 10.22 -13.13 31.30
C ARG A 65 8.83 -13.31 30.69
N GLU A 66 8.58 -12.63 29.58
CA GLU A 66 7.31 -12.72 28.88
C GLU A 66 6.99 -14.15 28.42
N GLN A 67 8.00 -14.95 28.06
CA GLN A 67 7.82 -16.37 27.72
C GLN A 67 7.42 -17.23 28.92
N GLU A 68 7.81 -16.84 30.14
CA GLU A 68 7.48 -17.55 31.38
C GLU A 68 6.10 -17.13 31.91
N ASP A 69 5.76 -15.84 31.79
CA ASP A 69 4.48 -15.28 32.25
C ASP A 69 3.32 -15.65 31.31
N GLU A 70 3.56 -15.78 30.00
CA GLU A 70 2.53 -16.14 29.01
C GLU A 70 2.93 -17.32 28.10
N PRO A 71 3.02 -18.55 28.65
CA PRO A 71 3.49 -19.73 27.90
C PRO A 71 2.57 -20.07 26.71
N LYS A 72 1.29 -19.68 26.73
CA LYS A 72 0.32 -19.91 25.66
C LYS A 72 0.54 -19.02 24.43
N ILE A 73 1.30 -17.91 24.55
CA ILE A 73 1.60 -16.99 23.44
C ILE A 73 2.92 -17.38 22.71
N GLN A 74 3.64 -18.40 23.19
CA GLN A 74 4.88 -18.89 22.56
C GLN A 74 4.70 -19.30 21.08
N THR A 75 3.49 -19.69 20.67
CA THR A 75 3.16 -20.07 19.29
C THR A 75 3.10 -18.90 18.30
N PHE A 76 3.14 -17.65 18.77
CA PHE A 76 2.98 -16.42 17.98
C PHE A 76 4.27 -15.61 17.76
N ARG A 77 5.41 -16.04 18.33
CA ARG A 77 6.68 -15.31 18.21
C ARG A 77 7.47 -15.74 16.98
N ASP A 78 8.18 -14.80 16.37
CA ASP A 78 9.12 -15.06 15.26
C ASP A 78 10.10 -16.19 15.64
N PRO A 79 10.09 -17.33 14.90
CA PRO A 79 11.01 -18.44 15.14
C PRO A 79 12.48 -18.02 15.09
N ALA A 80 12.84 -17.07 14.22
CA ALA A 80 14.21 -16.58 14.09
C ALA A 80 14.64 -15.79 15.33
N ARG A 81 13.79 -14.89 15.84
CA ARG A 81 14.03 -14.18 17.11
C ARG A 81 14.14 -15.15 18.28
N SER A 82 13.26 -16.15 18.37
CA SER A 82 13.28 -17.17 19.43
C SER A 82 14.57 -17.99 19.41
N LEU A 83 15.04 -18.41 18.23
CA LEU A 83 16.33 -19.08 18.07
C LEU A 83 17.52 -18.19 18.45
N ARG A 84 17.50 -16.89 18.15
CA ARG A 84 18.55 -15.94 18.56
C ARG A 84 18.60 -15.81 20.08
N ILE A 85 17.45 -15.67 20.72
CA ILE A 85 17.31 -15.58 22.19
C ILE A 85 17.81 -16.86 22.86
N GLU A 86 17.44 -18.03 22.35
CA GLU A 86 17.87 -19.32 22.90
C GLU A 86 19.39 -19.52 22.74
N LYS A 87 19.95 -19.18 21.56
CA LYS A 87 21.40 -19.19 21.34
C LYS A 87 22.12 -18.23 22.29
N TYR A 88 21.58 -17.03 22.51
CA TYR A 88 22.15 -16.07 23.45
C TYR A 88 22.08 -16.57 24.90
N ARG A 89 20.95 -17.14 25.33
CA ARG A 89 20.76 -17.72 26.67
C ARG A 89 21.80 -18.80 26.93
N LYS A 90 21.95 -19.74 25.99
CA LYS A 90 22.94 -20.83 26.06
C LYS A 90 24.38 -20.30 26.07
N LYS A 91 24.71 -19.36 25.19
CA LYS A 91 26.07 -18.78 25.09
C LYS A 91 26.48 -18.00 26.34
N ASN A 92 25.55 -17.24 26.93
CA ASN A 92 25.83 -16.38 28.09
C ASN A 92 25.48 -17.02 29.43
N LYS A 93 25.11 -18.32 29.45
CA LYS A 93 24.74 -19.08 30.64
C LYS A 93 23.69 -18.38 31.52
N ILE A 94 22.73 -17.68 30.89
CA ILE A 94 21.66 -16.99 31.61
C ILE A 94 20.78 -18.04 32.28
N GLN A 95 20.73 -18.00 33.61
CA GLN A 95 19.95 -18.94 34.39
C GLN A 95 18.50 -18.46 34.58
N ARG A 96 17.60 -19.42 34.85
CA ARG A 96 16.15 -19.15 35.03
C ARG A 96 15.85 -18.11 36.10
N HIS A 97 16.61 -18.10 37.19
CA HIS A 97 16.43 -17.16 38.29
C HIS A 97 16.68 -15.70 37.89
N GLU A 98 17.43 -15.43 36.82
CA GLU A 98 17.74 -14.05 36.39
C GLU A 98 16.57 -13.36 35.69
N TYR A 99 15.65 -14.16 35.14
CA TYR A 99 14.47 -13.69 34.44
C TYR A 99 13.17 -14.20 35.06
N SER A 100 13.19 -14.90 36.19
CA SER A 100 11.96 -15.28 36.86
C SER A 100 11.47 -14.15 37.76
N SER A 101 10.23 -13.72 37.57
CA SER A 101 9.57 -12.66 38.36
C SER A 101 9.29 -13.07 39.81
N LYS A 102 9.55 -14.34 40.18
CA LYS A 102 9.40 -14.86 41.54
C LYS A 102 10.62 -14.48 42.38
N SER A 103 10.65 -13.24 42.88
CA SER A 103 11.58 -12.89 43.95
C SER A 103 11.24 -13.73 45.19
N SER A 104 12.07 -14.74 45.43
CA SER A 104 12.20 -15.44 46.70
C SER A 104 12.74 -14.46 47.75
N THR A 105 11.86 -13.64 48.32
CA THR A 105 12.13 -12.89 49.55
C THR A 105 11.15 -13.36 50.62
N GLN A 106 11.43 -14.53 51.19
CA GLN A 106 11.05 -14.79 52.59
C GLN A 106 11.99 -13.95 53.45
N GLN A 107 11.65 -12.68 53.68
CA GLN A 107 12.16 -11.92 54.81
C GLN A 107 11.13 -12.04 55.93
N SER A 108 11.57 -12.67 57.02
CA SER A 108 10.92 -12.65 58.32
C SER A 108 10.62 -11.20 58.72
N ALA A 109 9.36 -10.95 59.05
CA ALA A 109 8.83 -9.67 59.49
C ALA A 109 9.59 -9.11 60.69
N PRO A 110 9.59 -7.77 60.82
CA PRO A 110 8.90 -7.21 61.97
C PRO A 110 7.71 -6.37 61.52
N SER A 111 6.63 -6.60 62.25
CA SER A 111 5.35 -5.89 62.22
C SER A 111 5.54 -4.37 62.19
N SER A 112 4.98 -3.67 61.19
CA SER A 112 4.19 -2.44 61.39
C SER A 112 3.78 -1.81 60.07
N MET A 113 2.52 -1.35 60.05
CA MET A 113 1.78 -0.64 59.01
C MET A 113 1.32 -1.49 57.82
N ALA A 114 0.03 -1.82 57.85
CA ALA A 114 -0.71 -2.44 56.76
C ALA A 114 -0.62 -1.57 55.49
N ILE A 115 0.34 -1.90 54.63
CA ILE A 115 0.33 -1.50 53.23
C ILE A 115 -0.85 -2.25 52.61
N VAL A 116 -1.97 -1.56 52.43
CA VAL A 116 -3.07 -2.05 51.60
C VAL A 116 -2.46 -2.39 50.25
N PRO A 117 -2.49 -3.65 49.79
CA PRO A 117 -1.96 -4.02 48.49
C PRO A 117 -2.63 -3.11 47.46
N ARG A 118 -1.85 -2.27 46.78
CA ARG A 118 -2.35 -1.49 45.65
C ARG A 118 -2.99 -2.51 44.72
N GLN A 119 -4.32 -2.48 44.58
CA GLN A 119 -5.01 -3.28 43.59
C GLN A 119 -4.36 -2.96 42.26
N ILE A 120 -3.60 -3.92 41.73
CA ILE A 120 -3.09 -3.85 40.36
C ILE A 120 -4.36 -3.88 39.52
N SER A 121 -4.63 -2.80 38.81
CA SER A 121 -5.75 -2.72 37.88
C SER A 121 -5.75 -3.98 37.01
N PRO A 122 -6.92 -4.59 36.75
CA PRO A 122 -6.99 -5.74 35.84
C PRO A 122 -6.25 -5.39 34.54
N PRO A 123 -5.56 -6.35 33.90
CA PRO A 123 -4.78 -6.09 32.70
C PRO A 123 -5.67 -5.34 31.70
N GLN A 124 -5.17 -4.19 31.24
CA GLN A 124 -5.88 -3.32 30.33
C GLN A 124 -6.23 -4.17 29.10
N VAL A 125 -7.52 -4.45 28.91
CA VAL A 125 -7.98 -5.19 27.75
C VAL A 125 -7.80 -4.26 26.57
N PHE A 126 -6.78 -4.52 25.75
CA PHE A 126 -6.55 -3.78 24.52
C PHE A 126 -7.85 -3.76 23.70
N GLU A 127 -8.20 -2.60 23.18
CA GLU A 127 -9.26 -2.53 22.19
C GLU A 127 -8.86 -3.40 20.99
N THR A 128 -9.83 -4.04 20.32
CA THR A 128 -9.58 -4.96 19.19
C THR A 128 -8.67 -4.32 18.14
N SER A 129 -8.85 -3.02 17.87
CA SER A 129 -8.05 -2.25 16.91
C SER A 129 -6.59 -2.07 17.35
N GLU A 130 -6.32 -1.82 18.64
CA GLU A 130 -4.96 -1.69 19.18
C GLU A 130 -4.21 -3.01 19.07
N ARG A 131 -4.90 -4.11 19.41
CA ARG A 131 -4.35 -5.47 19.28
C ARG A 131 -4.00 -5.78 17.82
N LEU A 132 -4.87 -5.46 16.88
CA LEU A 132 -4.60 -5.62 15.45
C LEU A 132 -3.41 -4.78 14.99
N GLY A 133 -3.32 -3.52 15.41
CA GLY A 133 -2.17 -2.66 15.14
C GLY A 133 -0.86 -3.27 15.64
N TYR A 134 -0.88 -3.84 16.86
CA TYR A 134 0.26 -4.55 17.42
C TYR A 134 0.68 -5.76 16.56
N GLU A 135 -0.27 -6.60 16.13
CA GLU A 135 0.00 -7.76 15.30
C GLU A 135 0.53 -7.37 13.91
N VAL A 136 -0.02 -6.32 13.30
CA VAL A 136 0.48 -5.76 12.03
C VAL A 136 1.91 -5.25 12.18
N SER A 137 2.20 -4.51 13.26
CA SER A 137 3.56 -4.06 13.55
C SER A 137 4.53 -5.24 13.72
N ASN A 138 4.11 -6.30 14.44
CA ASN A 138 4.92 -7.51 14.60
C ASN A 138 5.13 -8.25 13.29
N TYR A 139 4.12 -8.32 12.43
CA TYR A 139 4.23 -8.90 11.11
C TYR A 139 5.28 -8.18 10.27
N ILE A 140 5.20 -6.85 10.17
CA ILE A 140 6.14 -6.03 9.40
C ILE A 140 7.57 -6.16 9.95
N LYS A 141 7.75 -5.98 11.27
CA LYS A 141 9.06 -6.14 11.95
C LYS A 141 9.63 -7.53 11.71
N GLY A 142 8.83 -8.57 11.93
CA GLY A 142 9.23 -9.95 11.74
C GLY A 142 9.58 -10.27 10.28
N SER A 143 8.89 -9.67 9.31
CA SER A 143 9.18 -9.85 7.90
C SER A 143 10.52 -9.24 7.49
N PHE A 144 10.88 -8.05 7.98
CA PHE A 144 12.20 -7.45 7.75
C PHE A 144 13.30 -8.15 8.55
N GLU A 145 13.11 -8.36 9.85
CA GLU A 145 14.13 -8.95 10.73
C GLU A 145 14.39 -10.44 10.45
N GLY A 146 13.35 -11.13 9.96
CA GLY A 146 13.37 -12.49 9.46
C GLY A 146 13.83 -12.61 8.00
N LYS A 147 14.07 -11.47 7.31
CA LYS A 147 14.53 -11.40 5.91
C LYS A 147 13.59 -12.03 4.89
N ARG A 148 12.31 -12.11 5.21
CA ARG A 148 11.26 -12.45 4.24
C ARG A 148 11.10 -11.32 3.24
N TRP A 149 11.21 -10.09 3.72
CA TRP A 149 11.18 -8.90 2.89
C TRP A 149 12.59 -8.38 2.68
N LYS A 150 12.92 -8.16 1.41
CA LYS A 150 14.22 -7.69 0.96
C LYS A 150 14.06 -6.41 0.15
N VAL A 151 15.05 -5.54 0.19
CA VAL A 151 15.12 -4.32 -0.61
C VAL A 151 15.83 -4.67 -1.92
N LYS A 152 15.16 -4.39 -3.03
CA LYS A 152 15.67 -4.58 -4.38
C LYS A 152 16.15 -3.23 -4.93
N ASP A 153 17.39 -3.22 -5.39
CA ASP A 153 18.04 -2.15 -6.17
C ASP A 153 18.09 -0.76 -5.51
N ASN A 154 18.66 0.20 -6.26
CA ASN A 154 18.82 1.61 -5.87
C ASN A 154 17.49 2.37 -5.79
N GLN A 155 16.39 1.78 -6.28
CA GLN A 155 15.05 2.38 -6.22
C GLN A 155 14.25 1.99 -4.98
N ASN A 156 14.83 1.16 -4.10
CA ASN A 156 14.25 0.80 -2.81
C ASN A 156 12.84 0.18 -2.95
N ILE A 157 12.68 -0.85 -3.79
CA ILE A 157 11.42 -1.60 -3.91
C ILE A 157 11.53 -2.85 -3.06
N ILE A 158 10.47 -3.25 -2.34
CA ILE A 158 10.50 -4.46 -1.53
C ILE A 158 10.22 -5.68 -2.41
N ASN A 159 11.10 -6.69 -2.36
CA ASN A 159 10.81 -8.07 -2.70
C ASN A 159 10.31 -8.79 -1.44
N SER A 160 9.00 -9.00 -1.36
CA SER A 160 8.29 -9.43 -0.16
C SER A 160 7.71 -10.85 -0.24
N SER A 161 7.62 -11.41 -1.44
CA SER A 161 7.12 -12.77 -1.68
C SER A 161 7.92 -13.45 -2.80
N PRO A 162 8.18 -14.77 -2.73
CA PRO A 162 8.71 -15.53 -3.86
C PRO A 162 7.79 -15.50 -5.10
N ASN A 163 6.49 -15.28 -4.91
CA ASN A 163 5.48 -15.20 -5.99
C ASN A 163 5.02 -13.76 -6.21
N GLN A 164 5.87 -12.76 -5.91
CA GLN A 164 5.47 -11.36 -5.89
C GLN A 164 4.80 -10.89 -7.19
N ASP A 165 5.31 -11.24 -8.36
CA ASP A 165 4.73 -10.78 -9.64
C ASP A 165 3.29 -11.28 -9.82
N THR A 166 3.05 -12.56 -9.50
CA THR A 166 1.71 -13.16 -9.51
C THR A 166 0.81 -12.52 -8.44
N GLU A 167 1.32 -12.32 -7.22
CA GLU A 167 0.55 -11.71 -6.14
C GLU A 167 0.18 -10.24 -6.45
N VAL A 168 1.07 -9.48 -7.09
CA VAL A 168 0.79 -8.12 -7.59
C VAL A 168 -0.30 -8.13 -8.65
N GLN A 169 -0.25 -9.08 -9.59
CA GLN A 169 -1.28 -9.20 -10.62
C GLN A 169 -2.64 -9.53 -10.00
N ILE A 170 -2.70 -10.51 -9.09
CA ILE A 170 -3.94 -10.89 -8.39
C ILE A 170 -4.49 -9.73 -7.58
N LEU A 171 -3.63 -8.99 -6.86
CA LEU A 171 -4.04 -7.81 -6.10
C LEU A 171 -4.62 -6.73 -7.03
N THR A 172 -3.98 -6.50 -8.17
CA THR A 172 -4.44 -5.52 -9.16
C THR A 172 -5.80 -5.92 -9.72
N THR A 173 -5.99 -7.18 -10.11
CA THR A 173 -7.29 -7.71 -10.56
C THR A 173 -8.35 -7.58 -9.48
N PHE A 174 -8.04 -7.96 -8.24
CA PHE A 174 -8.94 -7.81 -7.09
C PHE A 174 -9.42 -6.35 -6.92
N LEU A 175 -8.49 -5.39 -6.91
CA LEU A 175 -8.84 -3.98 -6.72
C LEU A 175 -9.68 -3.43 -7.90
N THR A 176 -9.31 -3.79 -9.12
CA THR A 176 -10.05 -3.40 -10.34
C THR A 176 -11.46 -3.98 -10.35
N ASP A 177 -11.63 -5.26 -10.00
CA ASP A 177 -12.95 -5.90 -9.95
C ASP A 177 -13.83 -5.29 -8.84
N ILE A 178 -13.26 -4.94 -7.69
CA ILE A 178 -14.01 -4.22 -6.64
C ILE A 178 -14.49 -2.84 -7.14
N GLU A 179 -13.61 -2.08 -7.78
CA GLU A 179 -13.94 -0.74 -8.30
C GLU A 179 -14.99 -0.83 -9.40
N THR A 180 -14.79 -1.71 -10.38
CA THR A 180 -15.75 -1.96 -11.48
C THR A 180 -17.10 -2.40 -10.93
N GLY A 181 -17.11 -3.25 -9.90
CA GLY A 181 -18.34 -3.64 -9.22
C GLY A 181 -19.05 -2.44 -8.57
N CYS A 182 -18.31 -1.57 -7.87
CA CYS A 182 -18.86 -0.35 -7.28
C CYS A 182 -19.47 0.59 -8.34
N SER A 183 -18.78 0.76 -9.47
CA SER A 183 -19.24 1.60 -10.59
C SER A 183 -20.53 1.06 -11.20
N ASN A 184 -20.63 -0.26 -11.40
CA ASN A 184 -21.83 -0.90 -11.92
C ASN A 184 -23.03 -0.75 -10.97
N PHE A 185 -22.84 -0.92 -9.66
CA PHE A 185 -23.90 -0.65 -8.68
C PHE A 185 -24.33 0.83 -8.68
N ALA A 186 -23.38 1.76 -8.84
CA ALA A 186 -23.68 3.20 -8.85
C ALA A 186 -24.57 3.61 -10.03
N VAL A 187 -24.47 2.92 -11.18
CA VAL A 187 -25.32 3.15 -12.35
C VAL A 187 -26.58 2.28 -12.39
N GLY A 188 -26.84 1.49 -11.33
CA GLY A 188 -28.01 0.62 -11.23
C GLY A 188 -27.87 -0.77 -11.87
N ASN A 189 -26.70 -1.11 -12.44
CA ASN A 189 -26.42 -2.45 -12.97
C ASN A 189 -25.94 -3.40 -11.85
N GLY A 190 -26.87 -3.77 -10.97
CA GLY A 190 -26.56 -4.62 -9.82
C GLY A 190 -26.11 -6.04 -10.18
N TYR A 191 -26.53 -6.58 -11.33
CA TYR A 191 -26.12 -7.91 -11.78
C TYR A 191 -24.64 -7.94 -12.13
N SER A 192 -24.21 -7.10 -13.09
CA SER A 192 -22.79 -6.98 -13.45
C SER A 192 -21.94 -6.59 -12.24
N GLY A 193 -22.44 -5.66 -11.40
CA GLY A 193 -21.78 -5.29 -10.16
C GLY A 193 -21.49 -6.47 -9.23
N GLY A 194 -22.49 -7.33 -9.02
CA GLY A 194 -22.35 -8.54 -8.22
C GLY A 194 -21.41 -9.59 -8.84
N LEU A 195 -21.39 -9.72 -10.17
CA LEU A 195 -20.46 -10.61 -10.88
C LEU A 195 -19.00 -10.18 -10.68
N TYR A 196 -18.68 -8.90 -10.82
CA TYR A 196 -17.33 -8.39 -10.58
C TYR A 196 -16.90 -8.57 -9.11
N TRP A 197 -17.79 -8.29 -8.15
CA TRP A 197 -17.48 -8.56 -6.75
C TRP A 197 -17.24 -10.05 -6.47
N ARG A 198 -17.98 -10.96 -7.13
CA ARG A 198 -17.71 -12.41 -7.01
C ARG A 198 -16.31 -12.76 -7.50
N LYS A 199 -15.90 -12.27 -8.68
CA LYS A 199 -14.55 -12.46 -9.22
C LYS A 199 -13.47 -11.91 -8.29
N ALA A 200 -13.67 -10.72 -7.73
CA ALA A 200 -12.78 -10.17 -6.72
C ALA A 200 -12.68 -11.10 -5.49
N PHE A 201 -13.81 -11.62 -5.01
CA PHE A 201 -13.83 -12.47 -3.82
C PHE A 201 -13.19 -13.84 -4.07
N GLU A 202 -13.15 -14.34 -5.30
CA GLU A 202 -12.36 -15.54 -5.64
C GLU A 202 -10.86 -15.30 -5.45
N ASN A 203 -10.37 -14.09 -5.73
CA ASN A 203 -8.97 -13.72 -5.57
C ASN A 203 -8.53 -13.55 -4.10
N ILE A 204 -9.45 -13.30 -3.16
CA ILE A 204 -9.10 -13.01 -1.76
C ILE A 204 -8.40 -14.18 -1.06
N GLU A 205 -8.66 -15.43 -1.47
CA GLU A 205 -8.00 -16.60 -0.92
C GLU A 205 -6.49 -16.55 -1.17
N TYR A 206 -6.09 -16.15 -2.37
CA TYR A 206 -4.69 -15.97 -2.74
C TYR A 206 -4.05 -14.81 -1.97
N LEU A 207 -4.75 -13.68 -1.84
CA LEU A 207 -4.23 -12.51 -1.13
C LEU A 207 -4.04 -12.76 0.38
N VAL A 208 -5.01 -13.43 1.02
CA VAL A 208 -4.93 -13.78 2.45
C VAL A 208 -3.80 -14.76 2.73
N ARG A 209 -3.43 -15.60 1.75
CA ARG A 209 -2.33 -16.56 1.85
C ARG A 209 -0.98 -16.03 1.40
N GLY A 210 -0.95 -15.00 0.56
CA GLY A 210 0.27 -14.41 0.02
C GLY A 210 1.08 -13.64 1.05
N ASP A 211 2.38 -13.53 0.79
CA ASP A 211 3.36 -12.83 1.64
C ASP A 211 3.69 -11.42 1.13
N TYR A 212 3.07 -11.00 0.02
CA TYR A 212 3.25 -9.67 -0.53
C TYR A 212 2.80 -8.60 0.47
N HIS A 213 3.70 -7.65 0.70
CA HIS A 213 3.59 -6.67 1.79
C HIS A 213 2.31 -5.84 1.77
N ASP A 214 1.74 -5.63 0.59
CA ASP A 214 0.60 -4.76 0.37
C ASP A 214 -0.76 -5.43 0.59
N HIS A 215 -0.84 -6.76 0.74
CA HIS A 215 -2.11 -7.47 0.88
C HIS A 215 -2.93 -7.01 2.08
N ILE A 216 -2.32 -7.00 3.28
CA ILE A 216 -3.02 -6.63 4.52
C ILE A 216 -3.55 -5.20 4.43
N LEU A 217 -2.69 -4.28 3.98
CA LEU A 217 -3.03 -2.87 3.86
C LEU A 217 -4.18 -2.65 2.88
N ASN A 218 -4.08 -3.22 1.67
CA ASN A 218 -5.10 -3.04 0.64
C ASN A 218 -6.42 -3.70 1.02
N ILE A 219 -6.43 -4.89 1.65
CA ILE A 219 -7.68 -5.52 2.09
C ILE A 219 -8.41 -4.64 3.13
N VAL A 220 -7.69 -4.11 4.13
CA VAL A 220 -8.27 -3.22 5.14
C VAL A 220 -8.84 -1.95 4.50
N ILE A 221 -8.06 -1.34 3.59
CA ILE A 221 -8.46 -0.19 2.79
C ILE A 221 -9.73 -0.49 1.99
N THR A 222 -9.79 -1.62 1.28
CA THR A 222 -10.92 -1.98 0.42
C THR A 222 -12.20 -2.21 1.22
N ILE A 223 -12.10 -2.82 2.41
CA ILE A 223 -13.25 -2.98 3.30
C ILE A 223 -13.80 -1.61 3.71
N ASN A 224 -12.92 -0.67 4.09
CA ASN A 224 -13.37 0.67 4.45
C ASN A 224 -13.90 1.46 3.25
N ASP A 225 -13.29 1.32 2.06
CA ASP A 225 -13.78 1.95 0.83
C ASP A 225 -15.19 1.48 0.44
N LEU A 226 -15.46 0.17 0.53
CA LEU A 226 -16.80 -0.38 0.29
C LEU A 226 -17.83 0.21 1.26
N ARG A 227 -17.47 0.32 2.55
CA ARG A 227 -18.31 0.97 3.56
C ARG A 227 -18.58 2.43 3.22
N GLU A 228 -17.54 3.21 2.94
CA GLU A 228 -17.63 4.65 2.63
C GLU A 228 -18.46 4.92 1.38
N LYS A 229 -18.38 4.04 0.36
CA LYS A 229 -19.18 4.11 -0.86
C LYS A 229 -20.65 3.69 -0.69
N GLY A 230 -21.08 3.32 0.52
CA GLY A 230 -22.46 2.94 0.80
C GLY A 230 -22.77 1.46 0.58
N TYR A 231 -21.75 0.59 0.56
CA TYR A 231 -21.88 -0.87 0.40
C TYR A 231 -21.45 -1.65 1.66
N PRO A 232 -22.03 -1.39 2.85
CA PRO A 232 -21.61 -2.01 4.10
C PRO A 232 -21.82 -3.54 4.10
N GLY A 233 -22.82 -4.06 3.38
CA GLY A 233 -23.03 -5.52 3.26
C GLY A 233 -21.87 -6.21 2.54
N ALA A 234 -21.36 -5.62 1.45
CA ALA A 234 -20.20 -6.14 0.73
C ALA A 234 -18.93 -6.02 1.57
N ALA A 235 -18.76 -4.91 2.30
CA ALA A 235 -17.67 -4.72 3.24
C ALA A 235 -17.66 -5.81 4.34
N GLU A 236 -18.83 -6.10 4.94
CA GLU A 236 -18.97 -7.13 5.97
C GLU A 236 -18.68 -8.53 5.41
N LEU A 237 -19.13 -8.82 4.20
CA LEU A 237 -18.88 -10.10 3.53
C LEU A 237 -17.38 -10.29 3.25
N LEU A 238 -16.70 -9.28 2.71
CA LEU A 238 -15.25 -9.31 2.47
C LEU A 238 -14.47 -9.51 3.77
N LYS A 239 -14.80 -8.73 4.81
CA LYS A 239 -14.20 -8.82 6.14
C LYS A 239 -14.39 -10.21 6.76
N SER A 240 -15.62 -10.73 6.71
CA SER A 240 -15.97 -12.05 7.24
C SER A 240 -15.25 -13.16 6.50
N TYR A 241 -15.17 -13.07 5.17
CA TYR A 241 -14.54 -14.09 4.35
C TYR A 241 -13.02 -14.12 4.56
N ALA A 242 -12.36 -12.95 4.62
CA ALA A 242 -10.95 -12.86 5.00
C ALA A 242 -10.69 -13.47 6.40
N SER A 243 -11.57 -13.23 7.37
CA SER A 243 -11.47 -13.84 8.72
C SER A 243 -11.62 -15.36 8.70
N GLN A 244 -12.56 -15.90 7.93
CA GLN A 244 -12.74 -17.34 7.78
C GLN A 244 -11.49 -18.00 7.16
N LEU A 245 -10.92 -17.39 6.11
CA LEU A 245 -9.69 -17.86 5.49
C LEU A 245 -8.50 -17.84 6.47
N GLY A 246 -8.43 -16.81 7.32
CA GLY A 246 -7.46 -16.73 8.42
C GLY A 246 -7.59 -17.85 9.46
N ARG A 247 -8.80 -18.42 9.65
CA ARG A 247 -9.05 -19.53 10.60
C ARG A 247 -8.70 -20.90 10.04
N HIS A 248 -8.96 -21.15 8.75
CA HIS A 248 -9.02 -22.52 8.23
C HIS A 248 -7.79 -22.99 7.44
N LYS A 249 -6.91 -22.11 6.96
CA LYS A 249 -6.10 -22.45 5.77
C LYS A 249 -4.64 -21.93 5.73
N GLN A 250 -3.93 -21.86 6.86
CA GLN A 250 -2.59 -21.24 6.86
C GLN A 250 -1.45 -22.21 7.27
N PRO A 251 -0.36 -22.28 6.48
CA PRO A 251 0.84 -23.02 6.86
C PRO A 251 1.47 -22.43 8.13
N PRO A 252 2.29 -23.20 8.87
CA PRO A 252 2.89 -22.78 10.14
C PRO A 252 3.68 -21.46 10.07
N GLU A 253 4.22 -21.13 8.89
CA GLU A 253 5.05 -19.94 8.65
C GLU A 253 4.23 -18.64 8.50
N GLY A 254 2.91 -18.75 8.29
CA GLY A 254 1.97 -17.63 8.11
C GLY A 254 1.13 -17.26 9.34
N ARG A 255 1.47 -17.78 10.53
CA ARG A 255 0.61 -17.66 11.74
C ARG A 255 0.23 -16.23 12.15
N ILE A 256 1.15 -15.27 12.07
CA ILE A 256 0.85 -13.87 12.44
C ILE A 256 -0.13 -13.24 11.45
N ARG A 257 0.03 -13.49 10.13
CA ARG A 257 -0.91 -13.02 9.12
C ARG A 257 -2.29 -13.64 9.29
N ALA A 258 -2.33 -14.95 9.54
CA ALA A 258 -3.57 -15.67 9.85
C ALA A 258 -4.31 -15.05 11.05
N LEU A 259 -3.54 -14.68 12.09
CA LEU A 259 -4.06 -13.99 13.27
C LEU A 259 -4.65 -12.62 12.92
N ILE A 260 -3.94 -11.81 12.12
CA ILE A 260 -4.43 -10.49 11.69
C ILE A 260 -5.79 -10.62 11.01
N TYR A 261 -5.94 -11.49 10.01
CA TYR A 261 -7.23 -11.66 9.34
C TYR A 261 -8.30 -12.27 10.24
N ARG A 262 -7.94 -13.20 11.13
CA ARG A 262 -8.89 -13.74 12.12
C ARG A 262 -9.46 -12.64 13.00
N GLU A 263 -8.61 -11.81 13.59
CA GLU A 263 -9.01 -10.73 14.49
C GLU A 263 -9.73 -9.59 13.73
N LEU A 264 -9.43 -9.38 12.44
CA LEU A 264 -10.17 -8.44 11.58
C LEU A 264 -11.68 -8.74 11.55
N GLY A 265 -12.07 -10.02 11.63
CA GLY A 265 -13.48 -10.42 11.72
C GLY A 265 -14.19 -9.98 13.01
N ASN A 266 -13.44 -9.62 14.06
CA ASN A 266 -14.00 -9.16 15.34
C ASN A 266 -14.17 -7.63 15.40
N VAL A 267 -13.74 -6.90 14.37
CA VAL A 267 -13.83 -5.44 14.31
C VAL A 267 -15.18 -5.04 13.72
N SER A 268 -15.88 -4.10 14.37
CA SER A 268 -17.12 -3.57 13.79
C SER A 268 -16.82 -2.70 12.57
N LEU A 269 -17.74 -2.61 11.61
CA LEU A 269 -17.53 -1.74 10.44
C LEU A 269 -17.35 -0.28 10.82
N ASP A 270 -17.94 0.17 11.93
CA ASP A 270 -17.78 1.54 12.42
C ASP A 270 -16.38 1.84 12.99
N GLN A 271 -15.65 0.81 13.40
CA GLN A 271 -14.26 0.91 13.86
C GLN A 271 -13.25 0.81 12.70
N MET A 272 -13.69 0.47 11.48
CA MET A 272 -12.78 0.29 10.33
C MET A 272 -11.97 1.53 9.97
N PRO A 273 -12.51 2.78 10.00
CA PRO A 273 -11.69 3.97 9.72
C PRO A 273 -10.53 4.13 10.71
N GLN A 274 -10.78 3.91 12.01
CA GLN A 274 -9.76 4.00 13.05
C GLN A 274 -8.72 2.87 12.89
N LEU A 275 -9.18 1.65 12.61
CA LEU A 275 -8.29 0.52 12.33
C LEU A 275 -7.39 0.80 11.12
N GLU A 276 -7.97 1.31 10.03
CA GLU A 276 -7.22 1.66 8.82
C GLU A 276 -6.12 2.68 9.12
N GLU A 277 -6.44 3.73 9.89
CA GLU A 277 -5.46 4.73 10.32
C GLU A 277 -4.32 4.10 11.13
N ILE A 278 -4.63 3.22 12.08
CA ILE A 278 -3.64 2.49 12.89
C ILE A 278 -2.74 1.62 12.00
N VAL A 279 -3.33 0.88 11.06
CA VAL A 279 -2.59 0.01 10.12
C VAL A 279 -1.68 0.85 9.23
N LEU A 280 -2.19 1.92 8.61
CA LEU A 280 -1.40 2.85 7.79
C LEU A 280 -0.26 3.48 8.59
N ALA A 281 -0.51 3.89 9.84
CA ALA A 281 0.53 4.44 10.71
C ALA A 281 1.64 3.42 11.02
N CYS A 282 1.28 2.15 11.25
CA CYS A 282 2.25 1.07 11.44
C CYS A 282 3.12 0.86 10.20
N PHE A 283 2.50 0.78 9.01
CA PHE A 283 3.23 0.66 7.76
C PHE A 283 4.15 1.86 7.53
N MET A 284 3.64 3.08 7.74
CA MET A 284 4.40 4.32 7.53
C MET A 284 5.64 4.37 8.43
N GLU A 285 5.45 4.19 9.75
CA GLU A 285 6.55 4.23 10.72
C GLU A 285 7.59 3.15 10.41
N LEU A 286 7.14 1.91 10.18
CA LEU A 286 8.06 0.79 10.04
C LEU A 286 8.74 0.76 8.66
N PHE A 287 8.06 1.17 7.59
CA PHE A 287 8.71 1.29 6.28
C PHE A 287 9.76 2.40 6.32
N GLU A 288 9.45 3.57 6.87
CA GLU A 288 10.46 4.62 7.04
C GLU A 288 11.61 4.14 7.95
N ARG A 289 11.30 3.39 9.01
CA ARG A 289 12.31 2.84 9.93
C ARG A 289 13.26 1.86 9.24
N TYR A 290 12.75 0.90 8.48
CA TYR A 290 13.58 -0.14 7.86
C TYR A 290 14.16 0.28 6.51
N LEU A 291 13.37 0.98 5.69
CA LEU A 291 13.71 1.30 4.30
C LEU A 291 14.30 2.71 4.16
N GLY A 292 13.87 3.65 5.02
CA GLY A 292 14.20 5.07 4.91
C GLY A 292 13.16 5.87 4.12
N ASP A 293 13.33 7.19 4.14
CA ASP A 293 12.45 8.16 3.48
C ASP A 293 12.80 8.35 1.98
N TYR A 294 13.94 7.82 1.52
CA TYR A 294 14.29 7.69 0.10
C TYR A 294 13.59 6.50 -0.57
N CYS A 295 13.01 5.60 0.21
CA CYS A 295 12.36 4.42 -0.32
C CYS A 295 11.03 4.75 -1.00
N TYR A 296 10.81 4.21 -2.21
CA TYR A 296 9.56 4.42 -2.92
C TYR A 296 8.38 3.83 -2.17
N ASN A 297 8.51 2.64 -1.58
CA ASN A 297 7.43 2.02 -0.82
C ASN A 297 7.09 2.82 0.45
N SER A 298 8.08 3.41 1.13
CA SER A 298 7.82 4.35 2.24
C SER A 298 7.02 5.56 1.78
N PHE A 299 7.40 6.14 0.63
CA PHE A 299 6.68 7.26 0.02
C PHE A 299 5.24 6.88 -0.36
N VAL A 300 5.02 5.70 -0.96
CA VAL A 300 3.68 5.22 -1.35
C VAL A 300 2.76 5.12 -0.14
N VAL A 301 3.24 4.56 0.98
CA VAL A 301 2.45 4.46 2.21
C VAL A 301 2.14 5.85 2.79
N GLN A 302 3.11 6.77 2.79
CA GLN A 302 2.88 8.17 3.18
C GLN A 302 1.81 8.83 2.31
N MET A 303 1.85 8.60 0.99
CA MET A 303 0.85 9.12 0.05
C MET A 303 -0.53 8.47 0.24
N ASN A 304 -0.61 7.20 0.62
CA ASN A 304 -1.88 6.55 0.96
C ASN A 304 -2.51 7.18 2.20
N MET A 305 -1.72 7.39 3.26
CA MET A 305 -2.18 8.14 4.45
C MET A 305 -2.61 9.57 4.09
N ALA A 306 -1.87 10.24 3.22
CA ALA A 306 -2.20 11.59 2.77
C ALA A 306 -3.54 11.63 2.02
N ARG A 307 -3.76 10.72 1.06
CA ARG A 307 -5.02 10.59 0.32
C ARG A 307 -6.20 10.36 1.26
N ARG A 308 -6.04 9.54 2.29
CA ARG A 308 -7.10 9.29 3.29
C ARG A 308 -7.46 10.53 4.08
N ARG A 309 -6.47 11.25 4.59
CA ARG A 309 -6.70 12.51 5.30
C ARG A 309 -7.39 13.55 4.42
N LEU A 310 -7.01 13.65 3.15
CA LEU A 310 -7.64 14.59 2.21
C LEU A 310 -9.11 14.26 1.88
N ARG A 311 -9.54 13.00 2.04
CA ARG A 311 -10.94 12.58 1.89
C ARG A 311 -11.82 12.99 3.06
N LEU A 312 -11.25 13.31 4.23
CA LEU A 312 -12.03 13.71 5.40
C LEU A 312 -12.86 14.97 5.14
N GLY A 313 -12.38 15.86 4.27
CA GLY A 313 -13.17 16.97 3.75
C GLY A 313 -12.35 18.13 3.19
N ASP A 314 -13.07 19.15 2.73
CA ASP A 314 -12.49 20.29 2.02
C ASP A 314 -11.66 21.22 2.92
N TRP A 315 -11.90 21.18 4.23
CA TRP A 315 -11.17 21.95 5.24
C TRP A 315 -9.75 21.44 5.48
N VAL A 316 -9.42 20.22 5.06
CA VAL A 316 -8.08 19.66 5.22
C VAL A 316 -7.13 20.35 4.24
N ASN A 317 -6.16 21.08 4.75
CA ASN A 317 -5.20 21.81 3.95
C ASN A 317 -4.21 20.84 3.27
N LEU A 318 -4.00 21.03 1.97
CA LEU A 318 -3.09 20.26 1.15
C LEU A 318 -1.64 20.34 1.65
N THR A 319 -1.21 21.50 2.16
CA THR A 319 0.18 21.70 2.64
C THR A 319 0.49 20.98 3.94
N ASP A 320 -0.54 20.68 4.73
CA ASP A 320 -0.37 20.05 6.05
C ASP A 320 -0.26 18.53 5.92
N VAL A 321 -0.72 17.99 4.79
CA VAL A 321 -0.85 16.55 4.55
C VAL A 321 0.09 16.04 3.46
N LEU A 322 0.30 16.81 2.39
CA LEU A 322 1.19 16.44 1.30
C LEU A 322 2.62 16.89 1.57
N LEU A 323 3.58 16.08 1.10
CA LEU A 323 5.00 16.42 1.17
C LEU A 323 5.30 17.69 0.34
N ALA A 324 6.22 18.51 0.84
CA ALA A 324 6.63 19.72 0.14
C ALA A 324 7.37 19.39 -1.16
N LEU A 325 6.86 19.90 -2.29
CA LEU A 325 7.47 19.67 -3.62
C LEU A 325 8.92 20.15 -3.69
N SER A 326 9.27 21.27 -3.06
CA SER A 326 10.65 21.76 -3.03
C SER A 326 11.63 20.77 -2.39
N VAL A 327 11.19 20.04 -1.37
CA VAL A 327 11.99 18.99 -0.70
C VAL A 327 12.15 17.79 -1.63
N LEU A 328 11.07 17.36 -2.29
CA LEU A 328 11.10 16.23 -3.22
C LEU A 328 11.94 16.55 -4.47
N ASP A 329 11.77 17.74 -5.04
CA ASP A 329 12.49 18.21 -6.22
C ASP A 329 13.99 18.29 -5.94
N HIS A 330 14.39 18.81 -4.78
CA HIS A 330 15.79 18.84 -4.36
C HIS A 330 16.36 17.44 -4.16
N LYS A 331 15.54 16.53 -3.60
CA LYS A 331 15.97 15.20 -3.17
C LYS A 331 16.03 14.18 -4.31
N PHE A 332 15.07 14.24 -5.23
CA PHE A 332 14.87 13.23 -6.27
C PHE A 332 14.92 13.80 -7.70
N GLY A 333 14.79 15.12 -7.86
CA GLY A 333 14.64 15.77 -9.16
C GLY A 333 13.16 16.00 -9.52
N VAL A 334 12.90 17.01 -10.35
CA VAL A 334 11.55 17.48 -10.69
C VAL A 334 10.72 16.50 -11.53
N SER A 335 11.39 15.58 -12.23
CA SER A 335 10.79 14.56 -13.10
C SER A 335 10.68 13.17 -12.43
N ASP A 336 11.13 13.02 -11.19
CA ASP A 336 10.92 11.77 -10.45
C ASP A 336 9.42 11.52 -10.20
N ARG A 337 9.03 10.24 -10.14
CA ARG A 337 7.63 9.85 -9.89
C ARG A 337 7.05 10.41 -8.60
N ARG A 338 7.87 10.63 -7.57
CA ARG A 338 7.38 11.09 -6.25
C ARG A 338 6.82 12.52 -6.31
N PRO A 339 7.56 13.54 -6.77
CA PRO A 339 6.99 14.88 -6.92
C PRO A 339 5.81 14.90 -7.91
N LEU A 340 5.87 14.13 -9.01
CA LEU A 340 4.75 14.00 -9.94
C LEU A 340 3.49 13.43 -9.29
N ASP A 341 3.62 12.40 -8.43
CA ASP A 341 2.50 11.81 -7.71
C ASP A 341 1.90 12.78 -6.68
N VAL A 342 2.72 13.61 -6.03
CA VAL A 342 2.23 14.69 -5.14
C VAL A 342 1.43 15.72 -5.93
N ILE A 343 1.93 16.17 -7.10
CA ILE A 343 1.20 17.11 -7.95
C ILE A 343 -0.11 16.48 -8.43
N ARG A 344 -0.09 15.21 -8.85
CA ARG A 344 -1.29 14.46 -9.26
C ARG A 344 -2.34 14.44 -8.14
N VAL A 345 -1.99 14.04 -6.92
CA VAL A 345 -2.94 14.01 -5.80
C VAL A 345 -3.49 15.40 -5.48
N ARG A 346 -2.65 16.45 -5.62
CA ARG A 346 -3.09 17.84 -5.48
C ARG A 346 -4.12 18.21 -6.54
N VAL A 347 -3.86 17.90 -7.82
CA VAL A 347 -4.79 18.10 -8.95
C VAL A 347 -6.12 17.38 -8.71
N GLU A 348 -6.08 16.08 -8.40
CA GLU A 348 -7.28 15.26 -8.16
C GLU A 348 -8.11 15.81 -6.99
N THR A 349 -7.46 16.25 -5.91
CA THR A 349 -8.14 16.79 -4.72
C THR A 349 -8.76 18.17 -5.01
N LEU A 350 -8.02 19.07 -5.66
CA LEU A 350 -8.53 20.40 -6.03
C LEU A 350 -9.70 20.30 -7.02
N PHE A 351 -9.64 19.34 -7.94
CA PHE A 351 -10.72 19.07 -8.89
C PHE A 351 -12.00 18.64 -8.17
N LYS A 352 -11.91 17.68 -7.23
CA LYS A 352 -13.04 17.28 -6.39
C LYS A 352 -13.62 18.45 -5.57
N ARG A 353 -12.77 19.38 -5.14
CA ARG A 353 -13.12 20.62 -4.44
C ARG A 353 -13.59 21.76 -5.36
N LYS A 354 -13.72 21.50 -6.66
CA LYS A 354 -14.13 22.46 -7.69
C LYS A 354 -13.25 23.73 -7.74
N LYS A 355 -11.96 23.61 -7.40
CA LYS A 355 -10.96 24.70 -7.47
C LYS A 355 -10.29 24.74 -8.84
N TYR A 356 -11.08 24.90 -9.90
CA TYR A 356 -10.67 24.68 -11.29
C TYR A 356 -9.47 25.54 -11.75
N LEU A 357 -9.35 26.79 -11.29
CA LEU A 357 -8.19 27.62 -11.64
C LEU A 357 -6.88 27.07 -11.08
N GLU A 358 -6.89 26.59 -9.84
CA GLU A 358 -5.72 25.95 -9.22
C GLU A 358 -5.40 24.60 -9.87
N VAL A 359 -6.44 23.85 -10.27
CA VAL A 359 -6.29 22.61 -11.05
C VAL A 359 -5.52 22.88 -12.34
N ILE A 360 -5.92 23.89 -13.13
CA ILE A 360 -5.24 24.24 -14.38
C ILE A 360 -3.75 24.55 -14.15
N GLN A 361 -3.44 25.33 -13.11
CA GLN A 361 -2.05 25.65 -12.76
C GLN A 361 -1.22 24.41 -12.42
N HIS A 362 -1.75 23.55 -11.54
CA HIS A 362 -1.03 22.34 -11.12
C HIS A 362 -0.95 21.29 -12.21
N SER A 363 -1.99 21.12 -13.02
CA SER A 363 -2.00 20.22 -14.17
C SER A 363 -0.99 20.64 -15.23
N ARG A 364 -0.84 21.94 -15.49
CA ARG A 364 0.22 22.43 -16.40
C ARG A 364 1.61 22.03 -15.90
N SER A 365 1.89 22.27 -14.62
CA SER A 365 3.16 21.87 -14.01
C SER A 365 3.38 20.35 -14.07
N LEU A 366 2.31 19.55 -13.92
CA LEU A 366 2.38 18.09 -14.04
C LEU A 366 2.80 17.66 -15.45
N VAL A 367 2.16 18.22 -16.49
CA VAL A 367 2.48 17.92 -17.90
C VAL A 367 3.91 18.35 -18.23
N GLU A 368 4.29 19.58 -17.90
CA GLU A 368 5.64 20.11 -18.15
C GLU A 368 6.73 19.23 -17.52
N ARG A 369 6.53 18.77 -16.28
CA ARG A 369 7.49 17.90 -15.59
C ARG A 369 7.47 16.47 -16.13
N ALA A 370 6.33 15.96 -16.55
CA ALA A 370 6.23 14.64 -17.18
C ALA A 370 6.96 14.62 -18.54
N GLU A 371 6.91 15.71 -19.31
CA GLU A 371 7.61 15.85 -20.59
C GLU A 371 9.15 15.87 -20.44
N LEU A 372 9.67 16.18 -19.24
CA LEU A 372 11.10 16.07 -18.91
C LEU A 372 11.58 14.61 -18.73
N ILE A 373 10.66 13.65 -18.57
CA ILE A 373 11.03 12.23 -18.56
C ILE A 373 11.39 11.85 -19.98
N GLU A 374 12.63 11.39 -20.19
CA GLU A 374 13.07 10.94 -21.51
C GLU A 374 12.23 9.73 -21.93
N ILE A 375 11.79 9.71 -23.20
CA ILE A 375 10.94 8.63 -23.73
C ILE A 375 11.61 7.26 -23.59
N GLN A 376 12.94 7.23 -23.58
CA GLN A 376 13.73 6.00 -23.46
C GLN A 376 13.85 5.51 -22.02
N ASP A 377 13.67 6.38 -21.02
CA ASP A 377 13.84 6.05 -19.62
C ASP A 377 12.60 5.37 -19.03
N ASP A 378 11.44 6.05 -19.15
CA ASP A 378 10.16 5.53 -18.66
C ASP A 378 8.99 6.13 -19.46
N PRO A 379 8.70 5.59 -20.67
CA PRO A 379 7.62 6.10 -21.51
C PRO A 379 6.26 5.93 -20.83
N TRP A 380 6.09 4.89 -20.00
CA TRP A 380 4.84 4.65 -19.30
C TRP A 380 4.52 5.79 -18.32
N GLN A 381 5.49 6.13 -17.47
CA GLN A 381 5.33 7.17 -16.46
C GLN A 381 5.10 8.54 -17.09
N ARG A 382 5.84 8.85 -18.17
CA ARG A 382 5.64 10.07 -18.97
C ARG A 382 4.20 10.18 -19.47
N HIS A 383 3.70 9.16 -20.14
CA HIS A 383 2.35 9.17 -20.69
C HIS A 383 1.29 9.23 -19.59
N TYR A 384 1.45 8.43 -18.53
CA TYR A 384 0.52 8.39 -17.41
C TYR A 384 0.29 9.78 -16.81
N PHE A 385 1.37 10.49 -16.45
CA PHE A 385 1.23 11.82 -15.84
C PHE A 385 0.80 12.89 -16.85
N SER A 386 1.21 12.78 -18.12
CA SER A 386 0.75 13.70 -19.18
C SER A 386 -0.75 13.56 -19.42
N ILE A 387 -1.28 12.34 -19.49
CA ILE A 387 -2.72 12.06 -19.64
C ILE A 387 -3.48 12.63 -18.44
N LYS A 388 -3.08 12.31 -17.20
CA LYS A 388 -3.75 12.84 -16.01
C LYS A 388 -3.73 14.37 -15.97
N GLY A 389 -2.60 15.01 -16.30
CA GLY A 389 -2.49 16.47 -16.35
C GLY A 389 -3.42 17.08 -17.42
N CYS A 390 -3.36 16.58 -18.66
CA CYS A 390 -4.21 17.05 -19.76
C CYS A 390 -5.70 16.85 -19.46
N TYR A 391 -6.10 15.67 -18.97
CA TYR A 391 -7.50 15.36 -18.64
C TYR A 391 -8.06 16.37 -17.62
N TYR A 392 -7.44 16.49 -16.44
CA TYR A 392 -7.96 17.39 -15.40
C TYR A 392 -7.89 18.86 -15.81
N MET A 393 -6.89 19.26 -16.60
CA MET A 393 -6.82 20.61 -17.17
C MET A 393 -7.98 20.87 -18.14
N GLY A 394 -8.22 19.95 -19.08
CA GLY A 394 -9.28 20.05 -20.07
C GLY A 394 -10.67 20.09 -19.46
N ILE A 395 -10.99 19.18 -18.53
CA ILE A 395 -12.29 19.16 -17.85
C ILE A 395 -12.49 20.41 -16.98
N SER A 396 -11.43 20.93 -16.35
CA SER A 396 -11.50 22.19 -15.59
C SER A 396 -11.74 23.41 -16.49
N LEU A 397 -11.09 23.48 -17.65
CA LEU A 397 -11.34 24.52 -18.65
C LEU A 397 -12.78 24.44 -19.17
N PHE A 398 -13.27 23.23 -19.44
CA PHE A 398 -14.66 23.00 -19.84
C PHE A 398 -15.64 23.48 -18.77
N SER A 399 -15.36 23.17 -17.50
CA SER A 399 -16.19 23.61 -16.35
C SER A 399 -16.17 25.13 -16.12
N LEU A 400 -15.18 25.83 -16.67
CA LEU A 400 -15.06 27.29 -16.66
C LEU A 400 -15.55 27.93 -17.96
N GLU A 401 -16.25 27.17 -18.81
CA GLU A 401 -16.81 27.62 -20.09
C GLU A 401 -15.75 28.10 -21.10
N LYS A 402 -14.49 27.69 -20.91
CA LYS A 402 -13.37 27.95 -21.84
C LYS A 402 -13.29 26.84 -22.89
N TYR A 403 -14.35 26.68 -23.66
CA TYR A 403 -14.56 25.50 -24.51
C TYR A 403 -13.49 25.30 -25.58
N GLU A 404 -13.01 26.37 -26.22
CA GLU A 404 -11.96 26.28 -27.24
C GLU A 404 -10.65 25.75 -26.65
N GLU A 405 -10.20 26.33 -25.54
CA GLU A 405 -9.01 25.86 -24.81
C GLU A 405 -9.21 24.41 -24.33
N ALA A 406 -10.40 24.09 -23.80
CA ALA A 406 -10.73 22.75 -23.35
C ALA A 406 -10.66 21.73 -24.50
N HIS A 407 -11.22 22.04 -25.67
CA HIS A 407 -11.25 21.16 -26.83
C HIS A 407 -9.82 20.81 -27.30
N ILE A 408 -8.93 21.80 -27.38
CA ILE A 408 -7.53 21.60 -27.75
C ILE A 408 -6.84 20.63 -26.77
N ILE A 409 -7.00 20.86 -25.46
CA ILE A 409 -6.35 20.06 -24.43
C ILE A 409 -6.93 18.64 -24.35
N LEU A 410 -8.26 18.50 -24.44
CA LEU A 410 -8.94 17.19 -24.42
C LEU A 410 -8.63 16.37 -25.67
N SER A 411 -8.50 17.01 -26.84
CA SER A 411 -8.05 16.34 -28.06
C SER A 411 -6.62 15.81 -27.92
N LYS A 412 -5.68 16.63 -27.40
CA LYS A 412 -4.31 16.16 -27.06
C LYS A 412 -4.35 15.01 -26.06
N CYS A 413 -5.24 15.07 -25.06
CA CYS A 413 -5.40 14.01 -24.07
C CYS A 413 -5.86 12.70 -24.70
N PHE A 414 -6.83 12.75 -25.61
CA PHE A 414 -7.32 11.60 -26.34
C PHE A 414 -6.19 10.93 -27.15
N ASP A 415 -5.43 11.72 -27.91
CA ASP A 415 -4.32 11.19 -28.71
C ASP A 415 -3.22 10.55 -27.83
N LEU A 416 -2.98 11.11 -26.63
CA LEU A 416 -2.06 10.50 -25.65
C LEU A 416 -2.58 9.16 -25.12
N ILE A 417 -3.89 9.02 -24.88
CA ILE A 417 -4.51 7.76 -24.44
C ILE A 417 -4.38 6.71 -25.54
N GLU A 418 -4.69 7.06 -26.81
CA GLU A 418 -4.52 6.15 -27.94
C GLU A 418 -3.06 5.69 -28.07
N SER A 419 -2.11 6.63 -28.01
CA SER A 419 -0.68 6.31 -28.01
C SER A 419 -0.30 5.39 -26.85
N PHE A 420 -0.82 5.62 -25.65
CA PHE A 420 -0.54 4.79 -24.49
C PHE A 420 -1.01 3.33 -24.69
N TYR A 421 -2.19 3.13 -25.28
CA TYR A 421 -2.72 1.80 -25.61
C TYR A 421 -1.92 1.08 -26.69
N THR A 422 -1.27 1.80 -27.61
CA THR A 422 -0.36 1.16 -28.58
C THR A 422 0.95 0.69 -27.96
N VAL A 423 1.42 1.37 -26.91
CA VAL A 423 2.71 1.07 -26.26
C VAL A 423 2.58 -0.10 -25.28
N GLN A 424 1.41 -0.29 -24.67
CA GLN A 424 1.20 -1.36 -23.69
C GLN A 424 -0.02 -2.19 -24.05
N ASN A 425 0.19 -3.51 -24.19
CA ASN A 425 -0.84 -4.50 -24.47
C ASN A 425 -2.05 -4.39 -23.52
N ASN A 426 -3.07 -3.62 -23.95
CA ASN A 426 -4.45 -3.59 -23.45
C ASN A 426 -4.62 -3.40 -21.93
N PHE A 427 -4.14 -2.30 -21.36
CA PHE A 427 -4.65 -1.84 -20.07
C PHE A 427 -5.69 -0.74 -20.30
N ALA A 428 -6.97 -1.06 -20.05
CA ALA A 428 -8.13 -0.16 -20.02
C ALA A 428 -8.08 0.92 -18.89
N LEU A 429 -6.87 1.39 -18.56
CA LEU A 429 -6.59 2.24 -17.40
C LEU A 429 -7.26 3.61 -17.48
N PHE A 430 -7.52 4.10 -18.69
CA PHE A 430 -8.07 5.44 -18.95
C PHE A 430 -9.41 5.38 -19.67
N ASP A 431 -10.11 4.23 -19.65
CA ASP A 431 -11.38 4.09 -20.38
C ASP A 431 -12.44 5.05 -19.84
N SER A 432 -12.51 5.25 -18.52
CA SER A 432 -13.41 6.25 -17.93
C SER A 432 -13.14 7.66 -18.44
N GLU A 433 -11.86 8.07 -18.47
CA GLU A 433 -11.46 9.38 -18.96
C GLU A 433 -11.69 9.51 -20.47
N LYS A 434 -11.42 8.44 -21.24
CA LYS A 434 -11.65 8.40 -22.69
C LYS A 434 -13.14 8.62 -23.00
N VAL A 435 -14.03 7.91 -22.31
CA VAL A 435 -15.49 8.06 -22.47
C VAL A 435 -15.91 9.48 -22.16
N GLU A 436 -15.50 10.04 -21.01
CA GLU A 436 -15.87 11.41 -20.66
C GLU A 436 -15.29 12.42 -21.68
N ILE A 437 -14.05 12.26 -22.12
CA ILE A 437 -13.45 13.11 -23.16
C ILE A 437 -14.31 13.10 -24.43
N VAL A 438 -14.70 11.92 -24.92
CA VAL A 438 -15.53 11.79 -26.13
C VAL A 438 -16.89 12.45 -25.94
N GLU A 439 -17.53 12.25 -24.78
CA GLU A 439 -18.80 12.91 -24.46
C GLU A 439 -18.69 14.44 -24.47
N ARG A 440 -17.60 15.01 -23.92
CA ARG A 440 -17.38 16.46 -23.92
C ARG A 440 -17.07 17.01 -25.30
N LEU A 441 -16.28 16.29 -26.10
CA LEU A 441 -15.92 16.70 -27.45
C LEU A 441 -17.11 16.62 -28.42
N TYR A 442 -18.07 15.70 -28.20
CA TYR A 442 -19.22 15.51 -29.07
C TYR A 442 -20.44 16.40 -28.75
N GLN A 443 -20.44 17.21 -27.68
CA GLN A 443 -21.63 17.97 -27.29
C GLN A 443 -22.16 18.87 -28.45
N PRO A 444 -23.40 18.65 -28.97
CA PRO A 444 -23.88 19.23 -30.23
C PRO A 444 -23.90 20.76 -30.28
N SER A 445 -23.99 21.42 -29.13
CA SER A 445 -23.90 22.88 -29.01
C SER A 445 -22.57 23.44 -29.53
N HIS A 446 -21.51 22.63 -29.59
CA HIS A 446 -20.18 23.04 -30.03
C HIS A 446 -19.87 22.69 -31.49
N ALA A 447 -20.64 21.78 -32.11
CA ALA A 447 -20.49 21.45 -33.53
C ALA A 447 -20.74 22.66 -34.45
N GLN A 448 -21.50 23.65 -33.98
CA GLN A 448 -21.73 24.91 -34.69
C GLN A 448 -20.50 25.84 -34.72
N LEU A 449 -19.51 25.62 -33.85
CA LEU A 449 -18.30 26.44 -33.78
C LEU A 449 -17.20 26.00 -34.77
N GLY A 450 -17.43 24.93 -35.55
CA GLY A 450 -16.50 24.50 -36.60
C GLY A 450 -15.21 23.86 -36.09
N PHE A 451 -15.15 23.44 -34.82
CA PHE A 451 -13.98 22.77 -34.25
C PHE A 451 -14.04 21.25 -34.47
N GLY A 452 -13.14 20.73 -35.30
CA GLY A 452 -12.81 19.30 -35.37
C GLY A 452 -13.58 18.49 -36.42
N ASP A 453 -13.05 17.29 -36.70
CA ASP A 453 -13.67 16.28 -37.55
C ASP A 453 -14.81 15.61 -36.78
N ALA A 454 -16.02 16.16 -36.90
CA ALA A 454 -17.21 15.64 -36.23
C ALA A 454 -17.43 14.14 -36.50
N GLY A 455 -17.05 13.66 -37.69
CA GLY A 455 -17.13 12.24 -38.06
C GLY A 455 -16.19 11.37 -37.23
N ARG A 456 -14.99 11.85 -36.88
CA ARG A 456 -14.05 11.14 -36.00
C ARG A 456 -14.67 10.90 -34.62
N TRP A 457 -15.24 11.94 -34.01
CA TRP A 457 -15.77 11.83 -32.64
C TRP A 457 -17.06 11.02 -32.56
N GLU A 458 -17.90 11.08 -33.60
CA GLU A 458 -19.08 10.23 -33.72
C GLU A 458 -18.71 8.75 -33.76
N ALA A 459 -17.75 8.39 -34.63
CA ALA A 459 -17.25 7.02 -34.73
C ALA A 459 -16.61 6.53 -33.42
N GLU A 460 -15.85 7.38 -32.72
CA GLU A 460 -15.25 7.02 -31.43
C GLU A 460 -16.27 6.91 -30.30
N LYS A 461 -17.37 7.68 -30.36
CA LYS A 461 -18.49 7.54 -29.43
C LYS A 461 -19.20 6.21 -29.63
N GLU A 462 -19.50 5.85 -30.87
CA GLU A 462 -20.08 4.54 -31.20
C GLU A 462 -19.18 3.40 -30.71
N LYS A 463 -17.87 3.45 -31.02
CA LYS A 463 -16.91 2.47 -30.51
C LYS A 463 -16.84 2.42 -28.98
N SER A 464 -16.85 3.57 -28.31
CA SER A 464 -16.78 3.61 -26.84
C SER A 464 -18.05 3.01 -26.22
N GLN A 465 -19.21 3.25 -26.83
CA GLN A 465 -20.48 2.60 -26.45
C GLN A 465 -20.47 1.10 -26.76
N GLU A 466 -19.86 0.67 -27.86
CA GLU A 466 -19.63 -0.73 -28.18
C GLU A 466 -18.66 -1.40 -27.20
N VAL A 467 -17.61 -0.72 -26.71
CA VAL A 467 -16.72 -1.28 -25.69
C VAL A 467 -17.47 -1.43 -24.35
N ILE A 468 -18.23 -0.42 -23.95
CA ILE A 468 -19.07 -0.49 -22.74
C ILE A 468 -20.09 -1.62 -22.86
N SER A 469 -20.75 -1.79 -24.01
CA SER A 469 -21.76 -2.84 -24.22
C SER A 469 -21.17 -4.22 -24.56
N SER A 470 -19.98 -4.31 -25.13
CA SER A 470 -19.30 -5.59 -25.38
C SER A 470 -18.71 -6.19 -24.11
N VAL A 471 -18.38 -5.37 -23.11
CA VAL A 471 -18.13 -5.87 -21.75
C VAL A 471 -19.37 -6.57 -21.21
N ASP A 472 -20.57 -6.06 -21.48
CA ASP A 472 -21.84 -6.72 -21.13
C ASP A 472 -22.07 -8.00 -21.96
N ASN A 473 -21.81 -8.00 -23.27
CA ASN A 473 -22.00 -9.18 -24.14
C ASN A 473 -20.94 -10.28 -23.96
N THR A 474 -19.71 -9.94 -23.56
CA THR A 474 -18.65 -10.92 -23.27
C THR A 474 -19.01 -11.75 -22.02
N VAL A 475 -19.85 -11.21 -21.13
CA VAL A 475 -20.41 -11.94 -19.99
C VAL A 475 -21.48 -12.94 -20.45
N GLU A 476 -22.38 -12.57 -21.38
CA GLU A 476 -23.35 -13.51 -21.98
C GLU A 476 -22.66 -14.62 -22.79
N LEU A 477 -21.60 -14.30 -23.56
CA LEU A 477 -20.85 -15.31 -24.34
C LEU A 477 -20.06 -16.28 -23.45
N LEU A 478 -19.62 -15.85 -22.26
CA LEU A 478 -19.01 -16.74 -21.26
C LEU A 478 -20.05 -17.63 -20.56
N GLU A 479 -21.34 -17.26 -20.56
CA GLU A 479 -22.44 -18.11 -20.09
C GLU A 479 -22.82 -19.19 -21.12
N GLU A 480 -22.81 -18.88 -22.42
CA GLU A 480 -23.05 -19.88 -23.48
C GLU A 480 -21.90 -20.90 -23.59
N LEU A 481 -20.68 -20.51 -23.25
CA LEU A 481 -19.49 -21.39 -23.28
C LEU A 481 -19.28 -22.22 -21.99
N GLN A 482 -20.14 -22.09 -20.97
CA GLN A 482 -20.05 -22.87 -19.72
C GLN A 482 -21.02 -24.05 -19.63
N ILE A 483 -21.80 -24.34 -20.68
CA ILE A 483 -22.61 -25.56 -20.78
C ILE A 483 -21.87 -26.59 -21.65
N GLU A 484 -20.79 -27.14 -21.13
CA GLU A 484 -20.29 -28.50 -21.41
C GLU A 484 -19.01 -28.72 -20.58
N ARG A 485 -19.16 -29.00 -19.28
CA ARG A 485 -18.08 -29.65 -18.52
C ARG A 485 -18.21 -31.15 -18.76
N PRO A 486 -17.20 -31.84 -19.32
CA PRO A 486 -17.15 -33.28 -19.20
C PRO A 486 -16.85 -33.61 -17.72
N GLU A 487 -17.81 -34.24 -17.06
CA GLU A 487 -17.50 -35.11 -15.93
C GLU A 487 -16.55 -36.18 -16.46
N ASN A 488 -15.26 -36.11 -16.09
CA ASN A 488 -14.46 -37.26 -15.65
C ASN A 488 -13.00 -36.91 -15.39
N ASP A 489 -12.52 -37.46 -14.28
CA ASP A 489 -11.20 -38.06 -14.06
C ASP A 489 -10.00 -37.25 -13.50
N LEU A 490 -9.36 -37.98 -12.55
CA LEU A 490 -8.02 -37.89 -11.95
C LEU A 490 -7.91 -37.01 -10.69
N VAL A 491 -7.87 -37.59 -9.47
CA VAL A 491 -6.81 -38.44 -8.87
C VAL A 491 -5.45 -37.78 -8.96
N PHE A 492 -5.04 -37.10 -7.88
CA PHE A 492 -3.82 -37.37 -7.09
C PHE A 492 -3.93 -36.78 -5.69
#